data_AF-S4NGM8-F1
#
_entry.id   AF-S4NGM8-F1
#
_cell.length_a   1.000
_cell.length_b   1.000
_cell.length_c   1.000
_cell.angle_alpha   90.00
_cell.angle_beta   90.00
_cell.angle_gamma   90.00
#
_symmetry.space_group_name_H-M   'P 1'
#
loop_
_entity.id
_entity.type
_entity.pdbx_description
1 polymer ?
#
loop_
_entity_poly.entity_id
_entity_poly.type
_entity_poly.pdbx_seq_one_letter_code
_entity_poly.pdbx_strand_id
1 'polypeptide(L)'
;MNGSCKTVKNNYISPQCQHFVIRKKRLCRMTVKPGKSYCGEHEPLPKTDDGQDDTRIPCPNDPKHTCYASKLEKHLSICNARQQEQPDYIVHNINAPAETGECPRLPLAKLPPEKILQVIDKINVLYDKYLKDEITALPEQPIHSAVLPEFSEAGRTESSRRHLRQASSLMRLVEEEQLVADRTAYVELGAGKGQLSFLAWRAWGRG
;
A
#
# COMPACT_ATOMS: atom_id res chain seq x y z
N MET A 1 -43.50 -17.60 -19.07
CA MET A 1 -42.51 -16.90 -19.92
C MET A 1 -42.27 -15.51 -19.31
N ASN A 2 -41.35 -15.41 -18.35
CA ASN A 2 -40.98 -14.12 -17.74
C ASN A 2 -39.48 -13.93 -17.92
N GLY A 3 -39.10 -13.34 -19.06
CA GLY A 3 -37.74 -12.91 -19.34
C GLY A 3 -37.49 -11.55 -18.69
N SER A 4 -36.91 -11.55 -17.49
CA SER A 4 -36.45 -10.32 -16.86
C SER A 4 -35.16 -9.85 -17.56
N CYS A 5 -35.26 -8.67 -18.17
CA CYS A 5 -34.22 -7.96 -18.87
C CYS A 5 -33.00 -7.75 -17.94
N LYS A 6 -31.89 -8.42 -18.23
CA LYS A 6 -30.60 -8.15 -17.58
C LYS A 6 -30.13 -6.79 -18.04
N THR A 7 -30.20 -5.80 -17.15
CA THR A 7 -29.51 -4.51 -17.31
C THR A 7 -28.01 -4.78 -17.46
N VAL A 8 -27.55 -4.66 -18.70
CA VAL A 8 -26.12 -4.68 -19.06
C VAL A 8 -25.46 -3.55 -18.29
N LYS A 9 -24.56 -3.89 -17.36
CA LYS A 9 -23.67 -2.93 -16.71
C LYS A 9 -22.93 -2.20 -17.81
N ASN A 10 -23.25 -0.93 -18.00
CA ASN A 10 -22.61 -0.07 -18.99
C ASN A 10 -21.14 0.09 -18.55
N ASN A 11 -20.25 -0.72 -19.12
CA ASN A 11 -18.81 -0.53 -18.99
C ASN A 11 -18.50 0.80 -19.66
N TYR A 12 -18.48 1.89 -18.88
CA TYR A 12 -17.94 3.15 -19.34
C TYR A 12 -16.47 2.91 -19.68
N ILE A 13 -16.18 2.70 -20.96
CA ILE A 13 -14.83 2.70 -21.50
C ILE A 13 -14.36 4.14 -21.36
N SER A 14 -13.70 4.44 -20.25
CA SER A 14 -13.02 5.72 -20.08
C SER A 14 -12.05 5.88 -21.25
N PRO A 15 -12.07 7.01 -21.99
CA PRO A 15 -11.18 7.20 -23.12
C PRO A 15 -9.73 6.99 -22.69
N GLN A 16 -9.00 6.17 -23.43
CA GLN A 16 -7.59 5.86 -23.19
C GLN A 16 -6.70 6.76 -24.03
N CYS A 17 -5.48 6.97 -23.54
CA CYS A 17 -4.51 7.83 -24.20
C CYS A 17 -4.10 7.28 -25.57
N GLN A 18 -4.14 8.14 -26.59
CA GLN A 18 -3.80 7.78 -27.98
C GLN A 18 -2.30 7.69 -28.27
N HIS A 19 -1.43 7.84 -27.27
CA HIS A 19 0.02 7.74 -27.45
C HIS A 19 0.48 6.29 -27.65
N PHE A 20 1.24 6.02 -28.70
CA PHE A 20 1.78 4.70 -28.99
C PHE A 20 3.15 4.47 -28.33
N VAL A 21 3.20 3.57 -27.35
CA VAL A 21 4.44 3.24 -26.63
C VAL A 21 5.25 2.24 -27.45
N ILE A 22 6.20 2.74 -28.24
CA ILE A 22 7.02 1.96 -29.19
C ILE A 22 7.63 0.72 -28.54
N ARG A 23 8.30 0.88 -27.38
CA ARG A 23 8.94 -0.23 -26.64
C ARG A 23 7.97 -1.36 -26.27
N LYS A 24 6.69 -1.03 -26.04
CA LYS A 24 5.65 -1.99 -25.61
C LYS A 24 4.70 -2.39 -26.74
N LYS A 25 4.88 -1.85 -27.94
CA LYS A 25 4.05 -2.08 -29.14
C LYS A 25 2.54 -2.00 -28.86
N ARG A 26 2.11 -1.02 -28.06
CA ARG A 26 0.71 -0.82 -27.68
C ARG A 26 0.42 0.64 -27.34
N LEU A 27 -0.85 1.03 -27.40
CA LEU A 27 -1.32 2.33 -26.90
C LEU A 27 -1.17 2.44 -25.38
N CYS A 28 -0.98 3.67 -24.91
CA CYS A 28 -0.91 3.98 -23.50
C CYS A 28 -2.24 3.63 -22.80
N ARG A 29 -2.17 2.83 -21.73
CA ARG A 29 -3.36 2.38 -20.97
C ARG A 29 -3.92 3.44 -20.01
N MET A 30 -3.31 4.62 -19.96
CA MET A 30 -3.70 5.66 -19.02
C MET A 30 -5.01 6.30 -19.48
N THR A 31 -5.89 6.60 -18.53
CA THR A 31 -7.16 7.26 -18.80
C THR A 31 -6.96 8.74 -19.14
N VAL A 32 -7.86 9.27 -19.95
CA VAL A 32 -7.84 10.64 -20.42
C VAL A 32 -8.98 11.42 -19.78
N LYS A 33 -8.75 12.71 -19.49
CA LYS A 33 -9.80 13.62 -19.05
C LYS A 33 -10.86 13.81 -20.15
N PRO A 34 -12.13 14.01 -19.81
CA PRO A 34 -13.16 14.32 -20.79
C PRO A 34 -12.72 15.47 -21.71
N GLY A 35 -12.81 15.27 -23.04
CA GLY A 35 -12.44 16.28 -24.05
C GLY A 35 -10.96 16.32 -24.46
N LYS A 36 -10.12 15.43 -23.93
CA LYS A 36 -8.69 15.33 -24.32
C LYS A 36 -8.41 13.99 -25.01
N SER A 37 -7.33 13.91 -25.78
CA SER A 37 -6.89 12.68 -26.49
C SER A 37 -5.71 11.95 -25.84
N TYR A 38 -5.02 12.61 -24.90
CA TYR A 38 -3.80 12.12 -24.26
C TYR A 38 -3.86 12.23 -22.74
N CYS A 39 -3.17 11.34 -22.03
CA CYS A 39 -3.05 11.44 -20.57
C CYS A 39 -2.07 12.54 -20.18
N GLY A 40 -2.05 12.94 -18.90
CA GLY A 40 -1.22 14.06 -18.44
C GLY A 40 0.30 13.90 -18.62
N GLU A 41 0.77 12.71 -18.98
CA GLU A 41 2.19 12.43 -19.30
C GLU A 41 2.49 12.53 -20.81
N HIS A 42 1.52 12.23 -21.66
CA HIS A 42 1.66 12.29 -23.12
C HIS A 42 0.84 13.42 -23.74
N GLU A 43 0.32 14.34 -22.92
CA GLU A 43 -0.36 15.53 -23.39
C GLU A 43 0.67 16.38 -24.15
N PRO A 44 0.40 16.76 -25.42
CA PRO A 44 1.22 17.74 -26.11
C PRO A 44 1.36 18.97 -25.23
N LEU A 45 2.54 19.60 -25.20
CA LEU A 45 2.88 20.71 -24.30
C LEU A 45 1.67 21.64 -24.14
N PRO A 46 1.09 21.74 -22.94
CA PRO A 46 -0.05 22.61 -22.74
C PRO A 46 0.38 24.03 -23.11
N LYS A 47 -0.47 24.76 -23.82
CA LYS A 47 -0.21 26.18 -24.08
C LYS A 47 -0.76 27.00 -22.92
N THR A 48 -0.04 28.03 -22.50
CA THR A 48 -0.55 29.06 -21.58
C THR A 48 -1.68 29.84 -22.26
N ASP A 49 -2.46 30.60 -21.49
CA ASP A 49 -3.54 31.44 -22.03
C ASP A 49 -3.02 32.46 -23.07
N ASP A 50 -1.72 32.79 -23.02
CA ASP A 50 -1.00 33.66 -23.96
C ASP A 50 -0.43 32.91 -25.19
N GLY A 51 -0.70 31.61 -25.33
CA GLY A 51 -0.30 30.79 -26.47
C GLY A 51 1.16 30.30 -26.46
N GLN A 52 1.91 30.54 -25.39
CA GLN A 52 3.28 30.03 -25.20
C GLN A 52 3.28 28.61 -24.63
N ASP A 53 4.33 27.83 -24.86
CA ASP A 53 4.44 26.47 -24.33
C ASP A 53 4.64 26.50 -22.80
N ASP A 54 3.71 25.90 -22.05
CA ASP A 54 3.78 25.75 -20.61
C ASP A 54 4.77 24.62 -20.26
N THR A 55 6.02 25.03 -20.04
CA THR A 55 7.13 24.12 -19.75
C THR A 55 7.06 23.60 -18.31
N ARG A 56 7.57 22.38 -18.10
CA ARG A 56 7.76 21.83 -16.76
C ARG A 56 9.09 22.32 -16.19
N ILE A 57 9.04 22.88 -14.99
CA ILE A 57 10.19 23.33 -14.20
C ILE A 57 10.38 22.42 -12.98
N PRO A 58 11.62 22.23 -12.48
CA PRO A 58 11.85 21.54 -11.22
C PRO A 58 11.17 22.30 -10.06
N CYS A 59 10.64 21.56 -9.08
CA CYS A 59 10.04 22.20 -7.91
C CYS A 59 11.11 22.94 -7.08
N PRO A 60 10.84 24.18 -6.64
CA PRO A 60 11.76 24.92 -5.76
C PRO A 60 12.04 24.24 -4.41
N ASN A 61 11.09 23.45 -3.90
CA ASN A 61 11.21 22.78 -2.60
C ASN A 61 11.92 21.41 -2.68
N ASP A 62 11.84 20.71 -3.82
CA ASP A 62 12.57 19.45 -4.07
C ASP A 62 12.80 19.25 -5.58
N PRO A 63 14.05 19.29 -6.07
CA PRO A 63 14.35 19.15 -7.50
C PRO A 63 14.08 17.74 -8.06
N LYS A 64 13.71 16.74 -7.23
CA LYS A 64 13.40 15.39 -7.68
C LYS A 64 12.06 15.27 -8.43
N HIS A 65 11.20 16.29 -8.38
CA HIS A 65 9.96 16.34 -9.14
C HIS A 65 9.78 17.66 -9.87
N THR A 66 8.91 17.65 -10.88
CA THR A 66 8.65 18.80 -11.76
C THR A 66 7.18 19.21 -11.71
N CYS A 67 6.91 20.50 -11.88
CA CYS A 67 5.56 21.04 -12.09
C CYS A 67 5.52 21.96 -13.31
N TYR A 68 4.33 22.22 -13.85
CA TYR A 68 4.16 23.24 -14.90
C TYR A 68 4.43 24.63 -14.35
N ALA A 69 5.14 25.46 -15.11
CA ALA A 69 5.47 26.84 -14.71
C ALA A 69 4.20 27.64 -14.38
N SER A 70 3.14 27.50 -15.20
CA SER A 70 1.84 28.15 -14.97
C SER A 70 1.15 27.75 -13.67
N LYS A 71 1.51 26.61 -13.09
CA LYS A 71 0.88 26.01 -11.91
C LYS A 71 1.82 25.96 -10.71
N LEU A 72 2.94 26.69 -10.74
CA LEU A 72 3.91 26.68 -9.66
C LEU A 72 3.29 27.06 -8.31
N GLU A 73 2.49 28.14 -8.27
CA GLU A 73 1.85 28.59 -7.02
C GLU A 73 0.90 27.53 -6.44
N LYS A 74 0.03 26.94 -7.29
CA LYS A 74 -0.85 25.84 -6.91
C LYS A 74 -0.08 24.59 -6.49
N HIS A 75 1.07 24.35 -7.11
CA HIS A 75 1.93 23.24 -6.74
C HIS A 75 2.56 23.45 -5.36
N LEU A 76 3.11 24.64 -5.07
CA LEU A 76 3.75 24.97 -3.80
C LEU A 76 2.80 24.80 -2.61
N SER A 77 1.50 25.08 -2.78
CA SER A 77 0.52 24.90 -1.72
C SER A 77 0.21 23.42 -1.41
N ILE A 78 0.35 22.50 -2.37
CA ILE A 78 0.09 21.07 -2.20
C ILE A 78 1.35 20.19 -2.22
N CYS A 79 2.52 20.80 -2.34
CA CYS A 79 3.78 20.07 -2.49
C CYS A 79 4.12 19.31 -1.21
N ASN A 80 4.42 18.01 -1.34
CA ASN A 80 4.85 17.19 -0.20
C ASN A 80 6.20 17.64 0.38
N ALA A 81 7.04 18.31 -0.40
CA ALA A 81 8.29 18.90 0.05
C ALA A 81 8.11 20.28 0.71
N ARG A 82 6.87 20.78 0.83
CA ARG A 82 6.58 22.01 1.58
C ARG A 82 6.95 21.78 3.05
N GLN A 83 7.70 22.71 3.64
CA GLN A 83 7.95 22.69 5.07
C GLN A 83 6.62 22.83 5.82
N GLN A 84 6.34 21.87 6.69
CA GLN A 84 5.18 21.89 7.57
C GLN A 84 5.68 22.13 8.99
N GLU A 85 4.97 22.95 9.76
CA GLU A 85 5.18 23.02 11.19
C GLU A 85 4.87 21.63 11.76
N GLN A 86 5.90 20.98 12.30
CA GLN A 86 5.77 19.70 12.97
C GLN A 86 5.35 19.99 14.42
N PRO A 87 4.38 19.26 14.99
CA PRO A 87 4.08 19.33 16.41
C PRO A 87 5.30 19.03 17.29
N ASP A 88 5.36 19.60 18.50
CA ASP A 88 6.50 19.46 19.43
C ASP A 88 6.85 18.01 19.80
N TYR A 89 5.88 17.09 19.74
CA TYR A 89 6.09 15.68 20.02
C TYR A 89 6.73 14.89 18.86
N ILE A 90 6.92 15.52 17.69
CA ILE A 90 7.64 14.91 16.57
C ILE A 90 9.11 15.29 16.65
N VAL A 91 9.89 14.43 17.30
CA VAL A 91 11.34 14.56 17.35
C VAL A 91 11.94 13.66 16.27
N HIS A 92 12.45 14.28 15.21
CA HIS A 92 13.13 13.56 14.14
C HIS A 92 14.32 12.76 14.70
N ASN A 93 14.46 11.52 14.25
CA ASN A 93 15.58 10.65 14.61
C ASN A 93 15.71 10.34 16.12
N ILE A 94 14.64 10.48 16.91
CA ILE A 94 14.67 10.17 18.36
C ILE A 94 15.10 8.73 18.68
N ASN A 95 14.77 7.78 17.79
CA ASN A 95 15.17 6.37 17.90
C ASN A 95 16.38 6.03 17.02
N ALA A 96 16.98 7.02 16.35
CA ALA A 96 18.20 6.80 15.60
C ALA A 96 19.40 6.87 16.55
N PRO A 97 20.44 6.04 16.37
CA PRO A 97 21.68 6.20 17.11
C PRO A 97 22.26 7.61 16.87
N ALA A 98 22.84 8.21 17.92
CA ALA A 98 23.37 9.57 17.91
C ALA A 98 24.49 9.81 16.87
N GLU A 99 25.16 8.73 16.46
CA GLU A 99 26.22 8.76 15.46
C GLU A 99 25.77 8.02 14.20
N THR A 100 25.20 8.75 13.26
CA THR A 100 25.15 8.29 11.87
C THR A 100 26.45 8.71 11.20
N GLY A 101 27.52 7.93 11.38
CA GLY A 101 28.49 7.83 10.29
C GLY A 101 27.72 7.50 9.01
N GLU A 102 28.04 8.14 7.90
CA GLU A 102 27.41 7.82 6.61
C GLU A 102 27.47 6.30 6.45
N CYS A 103 26.31 5.64 6.48
CA CYS A 103 26.22 4.22 6.24
C CYS A 103 25.89 4.10 4.76
N PRO A 104 26.90 4.02 3.87
CA PRO A 104 26.65 4.02 2.44
C PRO A 104 25.72 2.85 2.12
N ARG A 105 24.60 3.14 1.47
CA ARG A 105 23.70 2.10 0.97
C ARG A 105 24.45 1.29 -0.07
N LEU A 106 25.06 0.17 0.35
CA LEU A 106 25.78 -0.71 -0.54
C LEU A 106 24.76 -1.60 -1.26
N PRO A 107 24.70 -1.58 -2.61
CA PRO A 107 23.85 -2.50 -3.35
C PRO A 107 24.26 -3.94 -3.05
N LEU A 108 23.27 -4.84 -2.93
CA LEU A 108 23.51 -6.26 -2.67
C LEU A 108 24.45 -6.89 -3.69
N ALA A 109 24.40 -6.44 -4.95
CA ALA A 109 25.28 -6.91 -6.03
C ALA A 109 26.78 -6.62 -5.79
N LYS A 110 27.12 -5.69 -4.89
CA LYS A 110 28.51 -5.38 -4.52
C LYS A 110 28.97 -6.13 -3.27
N LEU A 111 28.09 -6.92 -2.64
CA LEU A 111 28.44 -7.72 -1.48
C LEU A 111 29.03 -9.07 -1.93
N PRO A 112 30.14 -9.52 -1.31
CA PRO A 112 30.67 -10.85 -1.55
C PRO A 112 29.63 -11.92 -1.19
N PRO A 113 29.45 -12.97 -2.02
CA PRO A 113 28.53 -14.07 -1.72
C PRO A 113 28.78 -14.72 -0.35
N GLU A 114 30.04 -14.79 0.08
CA GLU A 114 30.46 -15.40 1.33
C GLU A 114 29.85 -14.68 2.54
N LYS A 115 29.73 -13.35 2.49
CA LYS A 115 29.07 -12.58 3.55
C LYS A 115 27.58 -12.89 3.62
N ILE A 116 26.94 -13.09 2.48
CA ILE A 116 25.51 -13.42 2.42
C ILE A 116 25.30 -14.82 3.02
N LEU A 117 26.14 -15.79 2.64
CA LEU A 117 26.10 -17.14 3.17
C LEU A 117 26.35 -17.18 4.68
N GLN A 118 27.33 -16.42 5.19
CA GLN A 118 27.57 -16.30 6.64
C GLN A 118 26.35 -15.79 7.41
N VAL A 119 25.60 -14.84 6.85
CA VAL A 119 24.36 -14.34 7.47
C VAL A 119 23.28 -15.42 7.45
N ILE A 120 23.13 -16.15 6.33
CA ILE A 120 22.18 -17.26 6.22
C ILE A 120 22.51 -18.34 7.25
N ASP A 121 23.78 -18.76 7.34
CA ASP A 121 24.23 -19.77 8.30
C ASP A 121 23.98 -19.31 9.74
N LYS A 122 24.25 -18.05 10.04
CA LYS A 122 23.96 -17.49 11.37
C LYS A 122 22.46 -17.58 11.69
N ILE A 123 21.58 -17.24 10.75
CA ILE A 123 20.13 -17.34 10.94
C ILE A 123 19.73 -18.80 11.17
N ASN A 124 20.24 -19.73 10.35
CA ASN A 124 19.93 -21.15 10.47
C ASN A 124 20.40 -21.73 11.81
N VAL A 125 21.61 -21.40 12.25
CA VAL A 125 22.15 -21.81 13.57
C VAL A 125 21.28 -21.28 14.70
N LEU A 126 20.83 -20.02 14.63
CA LEU A 126 19.94 -19.46 15.64
C LEU A 126 18.57 -20.14 15.63
N TYR A 127 18.02 -20.43 14.45
CA TYR A 127 16.75 -21.15 14.32
C TYR A 127 16.84 -22.56 14.91
N ASP A 128 17.86 -23.33 14.52
CA ASP A 128 18.06 -24.70 15.02
C ASP A 128 18.32 -24.72 16.53
N LYS A 129 19.06 -23.74 17.06
CA LYS A 129 19.43 -23.68 18.48
C LYS A 129 18.28 -23.23 19.39
N TYR A 130 17.45 -22.30 18.93
CA TYR A 130 16.49 -21.60 19.81
C TYR A 130 15.02 -21.76 19.42
N LEU A 131 14.69 -22.19 18.20
CA LEU A 131 13.31 -22.10 17.70
C LEU A 131 12.75 -23.42 17.18
N LYS A 132 13.58 -24.29 16.61
CA LYS A 132 13.15 -25.50 15.88
C LYS A 132 12.14 -26.36 16.65
N ASP A 133 12.39 -26.58 17.93
CA ASP A 133 11.56 -27.42 18.80
C ASP A 133 10.61 -26.61 19.70
N GLU A 134 10.67 -25.27 19.64
CA GLU A 134 9.83 -24.38 20.46
C GLU A 134 8.61 -23.83 19.69
N ILE A 135 8.60 -23.89 18.36
CA ILE A 135 7.48 -23.39 17.55
C ILE A 135 6.35 -24.43 17.54
N THR A 136 5.35 -24.21 18.40
CA THR A 136 4.11 -24.97 18.38
C THR A 136 3.24 -24.55 17.20
N ALA A 137 3.00 -25.47 16.26
CA ALA A 137 2.02 -25.26 15.21
C ALA A 137 0.60 -25.40 15.78
N LEU A 138 -0.20 -24.34 15.64
CA LEU A 138 -1.61 -24.39 16.01
C LEU A 138 -2.41 -25.16 14.95
N PRO A 139 -3.37 -26.01 15.36
CA PRO A 139 -4.22 -26.73 14.41
C PRO A 139 -5.09 -25.75 13.60
N GLU A 140 -5.47 -26.17 12.39
CA GLU A 140 -6.38 -25.38 11.56
C GLU A 140 -7.76 -25.32 12.23
N GLN A 141 -8.25 -24.10 12.42
CA GLN A 141 -9.54 -23.83 13.04
C GLN A 141 -10.59 -23.44 11.99
N PRO A 142 -11.90 -23.69 12.24
CA PRO A 142 -12.96 -23.23 11.35
C PRO A 142 -12.96 -21.71 11.20
N ILE A 143 -13.52 -21.16 10.13
CA ILE A 143 -13.59 -19.70 9.96
C ILE A 143 -14.37 -19.06 11.13
N HIS A 144 -13.83 -18.00 11.71
CA HIS A 144 -14.41 -17.26 12.82
C HIS A 144 -15.75 -16.64 12.40
N SER A 145 -16.74 -16.64 13.30
CA SER A 145 -18.12 -16.26 13.01
C SER A 145 -18.25 -14.85 12.44
N ALA A 146 -17.47 -13.89 12.95
CA ALA A 146 -17.46 -12.51 12.47
C ALA A 146 -16.89 -12.37 11.04
N VAL A 147 -16.06 -13.33 10.61
CA VAL A 147 -15.39 -13.36 9.29
C VAL A 147 -16.21 -14.15 8.27
N LEU A 148 -16.97 -15.14 8.72
CA LEU A 148 -17.71 -16.09 7.88
C LEU A 148 -18.61 -15.44 6.80
N PRO A 149 -19.35 -14.34 7.05
CA PRO A 149 -20.16 -13.68 6.02
C PRO A 149 -19.32 -13.16 4.86
N GLU A 150 -18.18 -12.55 5.18
CA GLU A 150 -17.24 -12.01 4.21
C GLU A 150 -16.45 -13.14 3.51
N PHE A 151 -16.12 -14.21 4.22
CA PHE A 151 -15.41 -15.35 3.66
C PHE A 151 -16.25 -16.09 2.61
N SER A 152 -17.55 -16.22 2.88
CA SER A 152 -18.51 -16.95 2.04
C SER A 152 -19.01 -16.16 0.82
N GLU A 153 -18.58 -14.90 0.66
CA GLU A 153 -19.01 -14.05 -0.46
C GLU A 153 -18.59 -14.65 -1.82
N ALA A 154 -19.55 -14.78 -2.73
CA ALA A 154 -19.32 -15.31 -4.07
C ALA A 154 -18.45 -14.36 -4.91
N GLY A 155 -17.56 -14.92 -5.72
CA GLY A 155 -16.70 -14.13 -6.62
C GLY A 155 -15.42 -13.57 -5.99
N ARG A 156 -15.12 -13.89 -4.72
CA ARG A 156 -13.82 -13.54 -4.13
C ARG A 156 -12.67 -14.36 -4.70
N THR A 157 -11.54 -13.69 -4.90
CA THR A 157 -10.28 -14.33 -5.31
C THR A 157 -9.65 -15.09 -4.15
N GLU A 158 -8.83 -16.09 -4.48
CA GLU A 158 -8.12 -16.88 -3.46
C GLU A 158 -7.17 -16.03 -2.61
N SER A 159 -6.51 -15.03 -3.21
CA SER A 159 -5.70 -14.06 -2.49
C SER A 159 -6.49 -13.29 -1.42
N SER A 160 -7.76 -12.97 -1.72
CA SER A 160 -8.64 -12.27 -0.77
C SER A 160 -9.04 -13.20 0.37
N ARG A 161 -9.41 -14.45 0.03
CA ARG A 161 -9.75 -15.48 1.02
C ARG A 161 -8.59 -15.81 1.95
N ARG A 162 -7.35 -15.77 1.47
CA ARG A 162 -6.16 -15.96 2.30
C ARG A 162 -6.06 -14.93 3.42
N HIS A 163 -6.30 -13.64 3.13
CA HIS A 163 -6.26 -12.60 4.15
C HIS A 163 -7.36 -12.79 5.20
N LEU A 164 -8.56 -13.23 4.78
CA LEU A 164 -9.65 -13.54 5.71
C LEU A 164 -9.35 -14.76 6.59
N ARG A 165 -8.70 -15.81 6.04
CA ARG A 165 -8.21 -16.94 6.84
C ARG A 165 -7.22 -16.49 7.88
N GLN A 166 -6.25 -15.64 7.51
CA GLN A 166 -5.29 -15.08 8.46
C GLN A 166 -5.96 -14.26 9.56
N ALA A 167 -6.90 -13.36 9.21
CA ALA A 167 -7.66 -12.60 10.19
C ALA A 167 -8.47 -13.53 11.13
N SER A 168 -9.12 -14.54 10.58
CA SER A 168 -9.85 -15.55 11.35
C SER A 168 -8.97 -16.30 12.34
N SER A 169 -7.78 -16.74 11.91
CA SER A 169 -6.82 -17.45 12.78
C SER A 169 -6.33 -16.56 13.91
N LEU A 170 -6.03 -15.28 13.63
CA LEU A 170 -5.62 -14.32 14.65
C LEU A 170 -6.73 -14.10 15.68
N MET A 171 -7.98 -13.89 15.23
CA MET A 171 -9.10 -13.67 16.14
C MET A 171 -9.31 -14.86 17.09
N ARG A 172 -9.27 -16.09 16.56
CA ARG A 172 -9.39 -17.29 17.40
C ARG A 172 -8.26 -17.42 18.39
N LEU A 173 -7.02 -17.12 17.98
CA LEU A 173 -5.89 -17.17 18.90
C LEU A 173 -6.06 -16.19 20.07
N VAL A 174 -6.50 -14.96 19.78
CA VAL A 174 -6.75 -13.96 20.83
C VAL A 174 -7.86 -14.42 21.78
N GLU A 175 -8.88 -15.12 21.27
CA GLU A 175 -9.95 -15.70 22.09
C GLU A 175 -9.49 -16.90 22.91
N GLU A 176 -8.75 -17.84 22.31
CA GLU A 176 -8.23 -19.05 22.96
C GLU A 176 -7.25 -18.71 24.09
N GLU A 177 -6.40 -17.70 23.88
CA GLU A 177 -5.46 -17.18 24.87
C GLU A 177 -6.13 -16.24 25.91
N GLN A 178 -7.46 -16.09 25.86
CA GLN A 178 -8.24 -15.25 26.79
C GLN A 178 -7.76 -13.79 26.84
N LEU A 179 -7.24 -13.29 25.71
CA LEU A 179 -6.81 -11.91 25.55
C LEU A 179 -7.99 -10.99 25.22
N VAL A 180 -9.18 -11.57 24.97
CA VAL A 180 -10.43 -10.83 24.84
C VAL A 180 -11.08 -10.66 26.21
N ALA A 181 -11.17 -9.41 26.68
CA ALA A 181 -11.84 -9.07 27.92
C ALA A 181 -12.77 -7.86 27.77
N ASP A 182 -13.76 -7.78 28.65
CA ASP A 182 -14.65 -6.62 28.75
C ASP A 182 -13.86 -5.35 29.07
N ARG A 183 -14.36 -4.20 28.61
CA ARG A 183 -13.76 -2.88 28.85
C ARG A 183 -12.30 -2.76 28.41
N THR A 184 -11.89 -3.56 27.43
CA THR A 184 -10.54 -3.55 26.87
C THR A 184 -10.53 -2.81 25.54
N ALA A 185 -9.50 -1.99 25.32
CA ALA A 185 -9.25 -1.33 24.05
C ALA A 185 -8.16 -2.09 23.28
N TYR A 186 -8.44 -2.43 22.03
CA TYR A 186 -7.49 -3.08 21.14
C TYR A 186 -6.95 -2.09 20.12
N VAL A 187 -5.64 -2.13 19.88
CA VAL A 187 -4.96 -1.26 18.92
C VAL A 187 -4.29 -2.10 17.85
N GLU A 188 -4.75 -1.98 16.60
CA GLU A 188 -4.13 -2.63 15.45
C GLU A 188 -3.04 -1.73 14.86
N LEU A 189 -1.77 -2.09 15.08
CA LEU A 189 -0.66 -1.39 14.46
C LEU A 189 -0.52 -1.81 12.99
N GLY A 190 -0.44 -0.82 12.09
CA GLY A 190 -0.28 -1.09 10.66
C GLY A 190 -1.55 -1.61 9.97
N ALA A 191 -2.73 -1.25 10.49
CA ALA A 191 -4.03 -1.78 10.06
C ALA A 191 -4.39 -1.61 8.57
N GLY A 192 -3.69 -0.72 7.85
CA GLY A 192 -3.95 -0.43 6.44
C GLY A 192 -5.41 0.00 6.23
N LYS A 193 -6.23 -0.88 5.62
CA LYS A 193 -7.66 -0.63 5.40
C LYS A 193 -8.53 -0.87 6.65
N GLY A 194 -7.97 -1.33 7.75
CA GLY A 194 -8.68 -1.56 9.02
C GLY A 194 -9.60 -2.79 9.02
N GLN A 195 -9.36 -3.78 8.17
CA GLN A 195 -10.27 -4.92 8.04
C GLN A 195 -10.30 -5.78 9.31
N LEU A 196 -9.15 -6.06 9.93
CA LEU A 196 -9.11 -6.84 11.17
C LEU A 196 -9.75 -6.06 12.32
N SER A 197 -9.43 -4.78 12.50
CA SER A 197 -10.11 -3.90 13.48
C SER A 197 -11.63 -3.91 13.35
N PHE A 198 -12.15 -3.86 12.12
CA PHE A 198 -13.59 -3.93 11.88
C PHE A 198 -14.19 -5.30 12.25
N LEU A 199 -13.50 -6.39 11.93
CA LEU A 199 -13.91 -7.75 12.30
C LEU A 199 -13.86 -7.97 13.81
N ALA A 200 -12.82 -7.47 14.48
CA ALA A 200 -12.65 -7.48 15.92
C ALA A 200 -13.77 -6.69 16.62
N TRP A 201 -14.09 -5.48 16.14
CA TRP A 201 -15.23 -4.72 16.65
C TRP A 201 -16.56 -5.46 16.45
N ARG A 202 -16.76 -6.12 15.31
CA ARG A 202 -17.97 -6.94 15.07
C ARG A 202 -18.07 -8.11 16.05
N ALA A 203 -16.94 -8.73 16.42
CA ALA A 203 -16.90 -9.87 17.33
C ALA A 203 -16.99 -9.47 18.80
N TRP A 204 -16.21 -8.48 19.23
CA TRP A 204 -15.94 -8.18 20.63
C TRP A 204 -16.50 -6.82 21.07
N GLY A 205 -16.87 -5.93 20.14
CA GLY A 205 -17.29 -4.56 20.42
C GLY A 205 -18.74 -4.40 20.86
N ARG A 206 -19.45 -5.49 21.16
CA ARG A 206 -20.88 -5.47 21.56
C ARG A 206 -21.13 -5.85 23.03
N GLY A 207 -20.10 -5.84 23.87
CA GLY A 207 -20.22 -5.94 25.33
C GLY A 207 -20.66 -4.63 25.97
#